data_AF-A0A6H0XSY8-F1
#
_entry.id   AF-A0A6H0XSY8-F1
#
_cell.length_a   1.000
_cell.length_b   1.000
_cell.length_c   1.000
_cell.angle_alpha   90.00
_cell.angle_beta   90.00
_cell.angle_gamma   90.00
#
_symmetry.space_group_name_H-M   'P 1'
#
loop_
_entity.id
_entity.type
_entity.pdbx_description
1 polymer ?
#
loop_
_entity_poly.entity_id
_entity_poly.type
_entity_poly.pdbx_seq_one_letter_code
_entity_poly.pdbx_strand_id
1 'polypeptide(L)'
;MTNPQQHASMLPPLDPATALANPKFEALYNDLCKNKLRRDGASLLDVEAQKARHVFESDLLRAREHAASKDIVISALNAITYDAKALPSELQEVVVILAALLEGQITGDDLETVQDSLSELETQLPSITAAVSRQVEEHANMITALTASSISNADITPQEVISTWADSVIMARNTVLQSHFEQTTLARQIHEAYRQMIEISIRILEQVIHGSVARSTKAKADYLSTVAEGMSRKLEVQYVQLLAQLDSGDTRNVLQARLEELSKHSRQLKGQIRDRQEELDEWRQRHTSNAAAQEYASVLKETQRMRSQMELSRS
;
A
#
# COMPACT_ATOMS: atom_id res chain seq x y z
N MET A 1 29.36 -61.14 -5.70
CA MET A 1 29.00 -59.99 -4.86
C MET A 1 28.52 -58.89 -5.78
N THR A 2 27.20 -58.72 -5.82
CA THR A 2 26.46 -57.92 -6.80
C THR A 2 26.62 -56.43 -6.52
N ASN A 3 27.07 -55.71 -7.54
CA ASN A 3 27.17 -54.26 -7.59
C ASN A 3 25.74 -53.67 -7.54
N PRO A 4 25.35 -52.88 -6.51
CA PRO A 4 24.01 -52.33 -6.47
C PRO A 4 23.90 -51.24 -7.53
N GLN A 5 23.03 -51.49 -8.51
CA GLN A 5 22.64 -50.57 -9.56
C GLN A 5 22.27 -49.22 -8.94
N GLN A 6 23.10 -48.21 -9.19
CA GLN A 6 22.73 -46.82 -8.97
C GLN A 6 21.55 -46.50 -9.89
N HIS A 7 20.38 -46.35 -9.29
CA HIS A 7 19.20 -45.79 -9.95
C HIS A 7 19.54 -44.36 -10.39
N ALA A 8 19.93 -44.19 -11.65
CA ALA A 8 20.10 -42.88 -12.28
C ALA A 8 18.75 -42.15 -12.32
N SER A 9 18.44 -41.43 -11.24
CA SER A 9 17.37 -40.46 -11.14
C SER A 9 17.86 -39.14 -11.77
N MET A 10 16.98 -38.44 -12.48
CA MET A 10 17.30 -37.17 -13.16
C MET A 10 17.63 -36.03 -12.18
N LEU A 11 17.33 -36.22 -10.90
CA LEU A 11 17.72 -35.32 -9.83
C LEU A 11 19.07 -35.77 -9.24
N PRO A 12 19.99 -34.85 -8.98
CA PRO A 12 21.29 -35.18 -8.41
C PRO A 12 21.11 -35.87 -7.06
N PRO A 13 21.92 -36.89 -6.73
CA PRO A 13 21.77 -37.65 -5.50
C PRO A 13 21.75 -36.71 -4.29
N LEU A 14 20.73 -36.88 -3.44
CA LEU A 14 20.53 -36.06 -2.26
C LEU A 14 21.70 -36.23 -1.28
N ASP A 15 22.28 -35.12 -0.81
CA ASP A 15 23.34 -35.14 0.19
C ASP A 15 22.80 -35.64 1.53
N PRO A 16 23.36 -36.72 2.13
CA PRO A 16 22.86 -37.30 3.38
C PRO A 16 22.80 -36.31 4.55
N ALA A 17 23.64 -35.27 4.56
CA ALA A 17 23.58 -34.22 5.58
C ALA A 17 22.28 -33.38 5.49
N THR A 18 21.81 -33.12 4.26
CA THR A 18 20.57 -32.36 4.00
C THR A 18 19.31 -33.19 4.26
N ALA A 19 19.37 -34.51 4.03
CA ALA A 19 18.30 -35.44 4.35
C ALA A 19 18.05 -35.52 5.86
N LEU A 20 19.13 -35.63 6.65
CA LEU A 20 19.05 -35.64 8.12
C LEU A 20 18.61 -34.31 8.72
N ALA A 21 19.02 -33.19 8.13
CA ALA A 21 18.63 -31.85 8.59
C ALA A 21 17.15 -31.53 8.30
N ASN A 22 16.57 -32.10 7.25
CA ASN A 22 15.19 -31.83 6.87
C ASN A 22 14.48 -33.09 6.32
N PRO A 23 13.85 -33.90 7.19
CA PRO A 23 13.20 -35.14 6.78
C PRO A 23 11.99 -34.92 5.87
N LYS A 24 11.37 -33.72 5.89
CA LYS A 24 10.28 -33.37 4.98
C LYS A 24 10.78 -33.19 3.55
N PHE A 25 12.00 -32.68 3.38
CA PHE A 25 12.62 -32.50 2.08
C PHE A 25 12.99 -33.85 1.45
N GLU A 26 13.52 -34.79 2.24
CA GLU A 26 13.79 -36.16 1.78
C GLU A 26 12.51 -36.87 1.32
N ALA A 27 11.42 -36.74 2.09
CA ALA A 27 10.12 -37.29 1.70
C ALA A 27 9.62 -36.72 0.37
N LEU A 28 9.75 -35.40 0.16
CA LEU A 28 9.37 -34.73 -1.09
C LEU A 28 10.27 -35.10 -2.26
N TYR A 29 11.59 -35.19 -2.05
CA TYR A 29 12.54 -35.63 -3.08
C TYR A 29 12.22 -37.04 -3.56
N ASN A 30 11.90 -37.94 -2.62
CA ASN A 30 11.49 -39.30 -2.92
C ASN A 30 10.13 -39.37 -3.63
N ASP A 31 9.16 -38.54 -3.24
CA ASP A 31 7.85 -38.47 -3.90
C ASP A 31 7.97 -37.93 -5.34
N LEU A 32 8.82 -36.92 -5.56
CA LEU A 32 9.09 -36.39 -6.89
C LEU A 32 9.76 -37.42 -7.79
N CYS A 33 10.77 -38.14 -7.28
CA CYS A 33 11.51 -39.16 -8.03
C CYS A 33 10.67 -40.41 -8.34
N LYS A 34 9.70 -40.76 -7.49
CA LYS A 34 8.94 -42.02 -7.61
C LYS A 34 7.56 -41.84 -8.22
N ASN A 35 6.84 -40.77 -7.85
CA ASN A 35 5.40 -40.65 -8.14
C ASN A 35 5.08 -39.53 -9.12
N LYS A 36 5.91 -38.48 -9.24
CA LYS A 36 5.55 -37.27 -10.00
C LYS A 36 6.34 -37.06 -11.28
N LEU A 37 7.51 -37.67 -11.45
CA LEU A 37 8.35 -37.49 -12.64
C LEU A 37 8.65 -38.84 -13.30
N ARG A 38 8.49 -38.89 -14.63
CA ARG A 38 9.00 -39.97 -15.48
C ARG A 38 10.51 -39.80 -15.69
N ARG A 39 11.16 -40.85 -16.20
CA ARG A 39 12.62 -40.89 -16.47
C ARG A 39 13.09 -39.83 -17.48
N ASP A 40 12.19 -39.31 -18.30
CA ASP A 40 12.40 -38.25 -19.29
C ASP A 40 12.12 -36.83 -18.75
N GLY A 41 11.75 -36.69 -17.47
CA GLY A 41 11.42 -35.40 -16.85
C GLY A 41 9.98 -34.94 -17.08
N ALA A 42 9.17 -35.71 -17.81
CA ALA A 42 7.75 -35.42 -17.94
C ALA A 42 7.02 -35.73 -16.62
N SER A 43 6.07 -34.87 -16.24
CA SER A 43 5.24 -35.16 -15.07
C SER A 43 4.41 -36.43 -15.32
N LEU A 44 4.42 -37.35 -14.35
CA LEU A 44 3.40 -38.39 -14.21
C LEU A 44 2.10 -37.67 -13.85
N LEU A 45 1.44 -37.05 -14.84
CA LEU A 45 0.06 -36.63 -14.68
C LEU A 45 -0.74 -37.87 -14.29
N ASP A 46 -1.64 -37.67 -13.32
CA ASP A 46 -2.62 -38.68 -12.97
C ASP A 46 -3.39 -39.13 -14.23
N VAL A 47 -3.75 -40.41 -14.31
CA VAL A 47 -4.41 -41.00 -15.49
C VAL A 47 -5.71 -40.26 -15.78
N GLU A 48 -6.40 -39.78 -14.75
CA GLU A 48 -7.60 -38.94 -14.86
C GLU A 48 -7.28 -37.55 -15.42
N ALA A 49 -6.22 -36.89 -14.94
CA ALA A 49 -5.77 -35.59 -15.44
C ALA A 49 -5.30 -35.67 -16.91
N GLN A 50 -4.69 -36.79 -17.31
CA GLN A 50 -4.28 -37.03 -18.69
C GLN A 50 -5.49 -37.25 -19.61
N LYS A 51 -6.50 -38.01 -19.15
CA LYS A 51 -7.77 -38.16 -19.88
C LYS A 51 -8.50 -36.82 -20.02
N ALA A 52 -8.57 -36.03 -18.96
CA ALA A 52 -9.19 -34.70 -18.99
C ALA A 52 -8.50 -33.78 -20.01
N ARG A 53 -7.16 -33.81 -20.09
CA ARG A 53 -6.43 -33.06 -21.12
C ARG A 53 -6.73 -33.54 -22.54
N HIS A 54 -6.81 -34.85 -22.77
CA HIS A 54 -7.12 -35.38 -24.09
C HIS A 54 -8.55 -35.02 -24.54
N VAL A 55 -9.52 -35.07 -23.61
CA VAL A 55 -10.88 -34.62 -23.89
C VAL A 55 -10.89 -33.13 -24.24
N PHE A 56 -10.24 -32.30 -23.42
CA PHE A 56 -10.10 -30.87 -23.70
C PHE A 56 -9.40 -30.58 -25.03
N GLU A 57 -8.34 -31.32 -25.36
CA GLU A 57 -7.63 -31.19 -26.64
C GLU A 57 -8.53 -31.55 -27.81
N SER A 58 -9.33 -32.62 -27.70
CA SER A 58 -10.31 -32.97 -28.73
C SER A 58 -11.41 -31.92 -28.88
N ASP A 59 -11.87 -31.33 -27.78
CA ASP A 59 -12.86 -30.24 -27.79
C ASP A 59 -12.26 -28.96 -28.40
N LEU A 60 -11.00 -28.65 -28.08
CA LEU A 60 -10.28 -27.52 -28.66
C LEU A 60 -10.09 -27.69 -30.16
N LEU A 61 -9.73 -28.90 -30.63
CA LEU A 61 -9.61 -29.20 -32.05
C LEU A 61 -10.95 -29.03 -32.76
N ARG A 62 -12.03 -29.58 -32.20
CA ARG A 62 -13.38 -29.42 -32.75
C ARG A 62 -13.80 -27.94 -32.80
N ALA A 63 -13.51 -27.17 -31.75
CA ALA A 63 -13.82 -25.74 -31.72
C ALA A 63 -13.01 -24.96 -32.77
N ARG A 64 -11.73 -25.31 -32.96
CA ARG A 64 -10.87 -24.72 -34.00
C ARG A 64 -11.33 -25.09 -35.41
N GLU A 65 -11.69 -26.35 -35.63
CA GLU A 65 -12.25 -26.81 -36.91
C GLU A 65 -13.54 -26.07 -37.24
N HIS A 66 -14.43 -25.92 -36.27
CA HIS A 66 -15.67 -25.17 -36.44
C HIS A 66 -15.41 -23.68 -36.73
N ALA A 67 -14.49 -23.05 -36.00
CA ALA A 67 -14.12 -21.65 -36.23
C ALA A 67 -13.51 -21.46 -37.63
N ALA A 68 -12.54 -22.31 -38.01
CA ALA A 68 -11.92 -22.26 -39.33
C ALA A 68 -12.92 -22.49 -40.46
N SER A 69 -13.83 -23.46 -40.30
CA SER A 69 -14.89 -23.73 -41.28
C SER A 69 -15.82 -22.52 -41.45
N LYS A 70 -16.19 -21.89 -40.33
CA LYS A 70 -16.99 -20.66 -40.33
C LYS A 70 -16.26 -19.52 -41.04
N ASP A 71 -14.99 -19.30 -40.74
CA ASP A 71 -14.18 -18.24 -41.35
C ASP A 71 -13.99 -18.45 -42.86
N ILE A 72 -13.82 -19.70 -43.31
CA ILE A 72 -13.75 -20.06 -44.73
C ILE A 72 -15.07 -19.71 -45.43
N VAL A 73 -16.20 -20.06 -44.83
CA VAL A 73 -17.53 -19.76 -45.39
C VAL A 73 -17.77 -18.25 -45.46
N ILE A 74 -17.45 -17.50 -44.40
CA ILE A 74 -17.59 -16.03 -44.38
C ILE A 74 -16.69 -15.39 -45.44
N SER A 75 -15.44 -15.84 -45.56
CA SER A 75 -14.50 -15.34 -46.56
C SER A 75 -14.99 -15.61 -48.00
N ALA A 76 -15.51 -16.81 -48.26
CA ALA A 76 -16.10 -17.16 -49.55
C ALA A 76 -17.36 -16.33 -49.85
N LEU A 77 -18.28 -16.19 -48.88
CA LEU A 77 -19.47 -15.35 -49.02
C LEU A 77 -19.08 -13.91 -49.36
N ASN A 78 -18.15 -13.31 -48.60
CA ASN A 78 -17.65 -11.97 -48.87
C ASN A 78 -17.03 -11.86 -50.27
N ALA A 79 -16.23 -12.82 -50.69
CA ALA A 79 -15.61 -12.76 -52.00
C ALA A 79 -16.63 -12.92 -53.16
N ILE A 80 -17.73 -13.64 -52.95
CA ILE A 80 -18.86 -13.69 -53.91
C ILE A 80 -19.64 -12.38 -53.95
N THR A 81 -19.77 -11.65 -52.83
CA THR A 81 -20.48 -10.35 -52.83
C THR A 81 -19.81 -9.31 -53.74
N TYR A 82 -18.49 -9.41 -53.94
CA TYR A 82 -17.75 -8.49 -54.80
C TYR A 82 -17.60 -8.99 -56.25
N ASP A 83 -17.99 -10.24 -56.56
CA ASP A 83 -17.92 -10.80 -57.91
C ASP A 83 -19.26 -10.67 -58.65
N ALA A 84 -19.39 -9.59 -59.43
CA ALA A 84 -20.57 -9.28 -60.24
C ALA A 84 -20.92 -10.33 -61.30
N LYS A 85 -20.04 -11.30 -61.58
CA LYS A 85 -20.30 -12.41 -62.52
C LYS A 85 -20.87 -13.65 -61.83
N ALA A 86 -20.71 -13.77 -60.52
CA ALA A 86 -21.08 -14.96 -59.77
C ALA A 86 -22.57 -14.96 -59.38
N LEU A 87 -23.14 -13.80 -59.01
CA LEU A 87 -24.51 -13.67 -58.50
C LEU A 87 -25.23 -12.40 -59.02
N PRO A 88 -26.55 -12.44 -59.28
CA PRO A 88 -27.40 -11.26 -59.51
C PRO A 88 -27.39 -10.24 -58.35
N SER A 89 -27.57 -8.95 -58.66
CA SER A 89 -27.49 -7.85 -57.68
C SER A 89 -28.41 -8.01 -56.46
N GLU A 90 -29.63 -8.53 -56.65
CA GLU A 90 -30.61 -8.76 -55.58
C GLU A 90 -30.13 -9.84 -54.59
N LEU A 91 -29.38 -10.83 -55.09
CA LEU A 91 -28.80 -11.91 -54.28
C LEU A 91 -27.53 -11.47 -53.54
N GLN A 92 -26.80 -10.47 -54.06
CA GLN A 92 -25.60 -9.94 -53.41
C GLN A 92 -25.93 -9.21 -52.11
N GLU A 93 -27.01 -8.43 -52.09
CA GLU A 93 -27.49 -7.74 -50.88
C GLU A 93 -27.87 -8.74 -49.77
N VAL A 94 -28.56 -9.82 -50.14
CA VAL A 94 -28.93 -10.90 -49.22
C VAL A 94 -27.70 -11.66 -48.70
N VAL A 95 -26.68 -11.88 -49.53
CA VAL A 95 -25.42 -12.52 -49.11
C VAL A 95 -24.60 -11.64 -48.17
N VAL A 96 -24.60 -10.31 -48.34
CA VAL A 96 -23.96 -9.37 -47.42
C VAL A 96 -24.62 -9.42 -46.04
N ILE A 97 -25.96 -9.45 -46.01
CA ILE A 97 -26.73 -9.57 -44.75
C ILE A 97 -26.44 -10.91 -44.07
N LEU A 98 -26.33 -12.00 -44.83
CA LEU A 98 -25.94 -13.32 -44.34
C LEU A 98 -24.52 -13.35 -43.75
N ALA A 99 -23.55 -12.75 -44.43
CA ALA A 99 -22.17 -12.69 -43.96
C ALA A 99 -22.09 -11.89 -42.65
N ALA A 100 -22.79 -10.76 -42.57
CA ALA A 100 -22.91 -9.95 -41.36
C ALA A 100 -23.62 -10.69 -40.21
N LEU A 101 -24.66 -11.50 -40.51
CA LEU A 101 -25.34 -12.34 -39.53
C LEU A 101 -24.42 -13.44 -38.98
N LEU A 102 -23.68 -14.11 -39.87
CA LEU A 102 -22.70 -15.15 -39.48
C LEU A 102 -21.54 -14.56 -38.68
N GLU A 103 -21.11 -13.34 -38.99
CA GLU A 103 -20.06 -12.62 -38.24
C GLU A 103 -20.56 -12.10 -36.88
N GLY A 104 -21.88 -12.16 -36.63
CA GLY A 104 -22.50 -11.74 -35.36
C GLY A 104 -22.65 -10.23 -35.22
N GLN A 105 -22.68 -9.51 -36.34
CA GLN A 105 -22.77 -8.05 -36.38
C GLN A 105 -24.22 -7.53 -36.35
N ILE A 106 -25.22 -8.41 -36.47
CA ILE A 106 -26.64 -8.06 -36.46
C ILE A 106 -27.22 -8.31 -35.07
N THR A 107 -27.84 -7.28 -34.48
CA THR A 107 -28.42 -7.31 -33.13
C THR A 107 -29.85 -7.87 -33.18
N GLY A 108 -30.37 -8.42 -32.08
CA GLY A 108 -31.67 -9.13 -32.05
C GLY A 108 -32.88 -8.35 -32.59
N ASP A 109 -32.87 -7.01 -32.50
CA ASP A 109 -33.95 -6.14 -33.02
C ASP A 109 -33.94 -6.03 -34.56
N ASP A 110 -32.77 -6.16 -35.20
CA ASP A 110 -32.63 -6.12 -36.66
C ASP A 110 -33.05 -7.45 -37.31
N LEU A 111 -33.18 -8.51 -36.51
CA LEU A 111 -33.52 -9.86 -36.94
C LEU A 111 -34.99 -9.97 -37.37
N GLU A 112 -35.89 -9.18 -36.78
CA GLU A 112 -37.30 -9.05 -37.20
C GLU A 112 -37.44 -8.35 -38.56
N THR A 113 -36.52 -7.43 -38.89
CA THR A 113 -36.55 -6.67 -40.15
C THR A 113 -35.98 -7.48 -41.32
N VAL A 114 -35.09 -8.42 -41.03
CA VAL A 114 -34.41 -9.29 -42.01
C VAL A 114 -35.17 -10.60 -42.26
N GLN A 115 -36.22 -10.89 -41.48
CA GLN A 115 -36.96 -12.15 -41.54
C GLN A 115 -37.63 -12.43 -42.91
N ASP A 116 -38.11 -11.38 -43.58
CA ASP A 116 -38.67 -11.51 -44.93
C ASP A 116 -37.58 -11.90 -45.96
N SER A 117 -36.41 -11.25 -45.91
CA SER A 117 -35.25 -11.60 -46.75
C SER A 117 -34.64 -12.98 -46.41
N LEU A 118 -34.77 -13.44 -45.17
CA LEU A 118 -34.37 -14.80 -44.76
C LEU A 118 -35.30 -15.89 -45.31
N SER A 119 -36.59 -15.59 -45.49
CA SER A 119 -37.52 -16.54 -46.11
C SER A 119 -37.27 -16.68 -47.62
N GLU A 120 -36.90 -15.58 -48.29
CA GLU A 120 -36.45 -15.58 -49.69
C GLU A 120 -35.10 -16.29 -49.84
N LEU A 121 -34.20 -16.11 -48.87
CA LEU A 121 -32.93 -16.81 -48.79
C LEU A 121 -33.10 -18.33 -48.75
N GLU A 122 -34.03 -18.88 -47.96
CA GLU A 122 -34.25 -20.34 -47.91
C GLU A 122 -34.56 -20.92 -49.29
N THR A 123 -35.25 -20.17 -50.15
CA THR A 123 -35.55 -20.58 -51.53
C THR A 123 -34.35 -20.46 -52.48
N GLN A 124 -33.41 -19.54 -52.20
CA GLN A 124 -32.26 -19.22 -53.04
C GLN A 124 -30.92 -19.80 -52.53
N LEU A 125 -30.94 -20.41 -51.34
CA LEU A 125 -29.82 -21.10 -50.68
C LEU A 125 -29.09 -22.12 -51.58
N PRO A 126 -29.77 -22.91 -52.46
CA PRO A 126 -29.09 -23.86 -53.34
C PRO A 126 -28.16 -23.16 -54.35
N SER A 127 -28.52 -21.95 -54.81
CA SER A 127 -27.70 -21.19 -55.75
C SER A 127 -26.48 -20.57 -55.06
N ILE A 128 -26.65 -20.07 -53.83
CA ILE A 128 -25.57 -19.48 -53.03
C ILE A 128 -24.58 -20.56 -52.61
N THR A 129 -25.07 -21.72 -52.15
CA THR A 129 -24.22 -22.86 -51.76
C THR A 129 -23.45 -23.43 -52.95
N ALA A 130 -24.03 -23.50 -54.15
CA ALA A 130 -23.31 -23.88 -55.36
C ALA A 130 -22.19 -22.89 -55.72
N ALA A 131 -22.44 -21.57 -55.58
CA ALA A 131 -21.44 -20.54 -55.82
C ALA A 131 -20.29 -20.59 -54.79
N VAL A 132 -20.60 -20.72 -53.50
CA VAL A 132 -19.62 -20.88 -52.42
C VAL A 132 -18.80 -22.15 -52.61
N SER A 133 -19.44 -23.28 -52.91
CA SER A 133 -18.73 -24.55 -53.16
C SER A 133 -17.76 -24.42 -54.32
N ARG A 134 -18.18 -23.81 -55.43
CA ARG A 134 -17.33 -23.59 -56.61
C ARG A 134 -16.13 -22.73 -56.27
N GLN A 135 -16.31 -21.69 -55.48
CA GLN A 135 -15.22 -20.81 -55.08
C GLN A 135 -14.24 -21.51 -54.11
N VAL A 136 -14.75 -22.27 -53.14
CA VAL A 136 -13.92 -23.08 -52.24
C VAL A 136 -13.16 -24.13 -53.03
N GLU A 137 -13.78 -24.77 -54.02
CA GLU A 137 -13.10 -25.69 -54.94
C GLU A 137 -12.03 -24.99 -55.78
N GLU A 138 -12.27 -23.76 -56.25
CA GLU A 138 -11.28 -22.98 -56.99
C GLU A 138 -10.08 -22.61 -56.11
N HIS A 139 -10.31 -22.16 -54.87
CA HIS A 139 -9.25 -21.91 -53.90
C HIS A 139 -8.51 -23.20 -53.50
N ALA A 140 -9.22 -24.30 -53.30
CA ALA A 140 -8.62 -25.60 -53.02
C ALA A 140 -7.74 -26.05 -54.19
N ASN A 141 -8.20 -25.86 -55.44
CA ASN A 141 -7.45 -26.14 -56.66
C ASN A 141 -6.24 -25.23 -56.84
N MET A 142 -6.33 -23.95 -56.46
CA MET A 142 -5.18 -23.05 -56.43
C MET A 142 -4.16 -23.46 -55.38
N ILE A 143 -4.59 -23.88 -54.19
CA ILE A 143 -3.70 -24.37 -53.13
C ILE A 143 -3.04 -25.68 -53.54
N THR A 144 -3.78 -26.63 -54.11
CA THR A 144 -3.20 -27.86 -54.66
C THR A 144 -2.29 -27.58 -55.86
N ALA A 145 -2.60 -26.59 -56.69
CA ALA A 145 -1.70 -26.17 -57.76
C ALA A 145 -0.42 -25.53 -57.21
N LEU A 146 -0.49 -24.74 -56.13
CA LEU A 146 0.68 -24.15 -55.48
C LEU A 146 1.54 -25.23 -54.80
N THR A 147 0.94 -26.17 -54.09
CA THR A 147 1.68 -27.28 -53.47
C THR A 147 2.22 -28.25 -54.51
N ALA A 148 1.46 -28.56 -55.56
CA ALA A 148 1.93 -29.38 -56.68
C ALA A 148 2.99 -28.67 -57.54
N SER A 149 2.92 -27.35 -57.71
CA SER A 149 3.95 -26.55 -58.39
C SER A 149 5.25 -26.47 -57.58
N SER A 150 5.17 -26.57 -56.25
CA SER A 150 6.34 -26.75 -55.39
C SER A 150 6.97 -28.14 -55.52
N ILE A 151 6.22 -29.13 -56.02
CA ILE A 151 6.67 -30.50 -56.30
C ILE A 151 7.06 -30.67 -57.78
N SER A 152 6.57 -29.80 -58.66
CA SER A 152 6.92 -29.72 -60.09
C SER A 152 8.12 -28.80 -60.34
N ASN A 153 9.14 -28.90 -59.50
CA ASN A 153 10.51 -28.58 -59.89
C ASN A 153 11.17 -29.91 -60.22
N ALA A 154 11.21 -30.23 -61.50
CA ALA A 154 12.12 -31.24 -62.02
C ALA A 154 13.54 -30.86 -61.54
N ASP A 155 14.21 -31.80 -60.85
CA ASP A 155 15.59 -31.76 -60.33
C ASP A 155 15.83 -31.46 -58.84
N ILE A 156 14.84 -31.56 -57.95
CA ILE A 156 15.14 -31.67 -56.50
C ILE A 156 14.73 -33.06 -56.01
N THR A 157 15.71 -33.86 -55.62
CA THR A 157 15.43 -35.18 -55.06
C THR A 157 14.74 -35.03 -53.70
N PRO A 158 13.78 -35.90 -53.33
CA PRO A 158 13.14 -35.86 -52.01
C PRO A 158 14.14 -35.86 -50.84
N GLN A 159 15.33 -36.44 -51.05
CA GLN A 159 16.42 -36.43 -50.07
C GLN A 159 17.01 -35.04 -49.81
N GLU A 160 17.13 -34.18 -50.82
CA GLU A 160 17.67 -32.82 -50.66
C GLU A 160 16.66 -31.89 -49.96
N VAL A 161 15.37 -32.08 -50.21
CA VAL A 161 14.32 -31.39 -49.45
C VAL A 161 14.36 -31.87 -47.99
N ILE A 162 14.40 -33.18 -47.76
CA ILE A 162 14.45 -33.71 -46.37
C ILE A 162 15.71 -33.25 -45.64
N SER A 163 16.87 -33.18 -46.31
CA SER A 163 18.11 -32.71 -45.68
C SER A 163 18.06 -31.21 -45.38
N THR A 164 17.57 -30.38 -46.30
CA THR A 164 17.45 -28.92 -46.06
C THR A 164 16.46 -28.60 -44.95
N TRP A 165 15.34 -29.32 -44.88
CA TRP A 165 14.40 -29.21 -43.77
C TRP A 165 15.02 -29.70 -42.45
N ALA A 166 15.74 -30.83 -42.46
CA ALA A 166 16.46 -31.33 -41.28
C ALA A 166 17.49 -30.31 -40.77
N ASP A 167 18.26 -29.69 -41.67
CA ASP A 167 19.23 -28.66 -41.35
C ASP A 167 18.54 -27.41 -40.78
N SER A 168 17.40 -27.00 -41.35
CA SER A 168 16.61 -25.87 -40.83
C SER A 168 16.06 -26.15 -39.43
N VAL A 169 15.62 -27.38 -39.15
CA VAL A 169 15.11 -27.79 -37.85
C VAL A 169 16.24 -27.85 -36.83
N ILE A 170 17.42 -28.33 -37.22
CA ILE A 170 18.61 -28.33 -36.36
C ILE A 170 19.04 -26.90 -36.05
N MET A 171 19.04 -26.00 -37.04
CA MET A 171 19.33 -24.58 -36.88
C MET A 171 18.35 -23.92 -35.91
N ALA A 172 17.04 -24.09 -36.13
CA ALA A 172 15.99 -23.55 -35.25
C ALA A 172 16.09 -24.09 -33.82
N ARG A 173 16.40 -25.39 -33.68
CA ARG A 173 16.64 -26.01 -32.36
C ARG A 173 17.83 -25.39 -31.66
N ASN A 174 18.94 -25.17 -32.37
CA ASN A 174 20.13 -24.55 -31.79
C ASN A 174 19.88 -23.10 -31.38
N THR A 175 19.13 -22.32 -32.17
CA THR A 175 18.75 -20.95 -31.78
C THR A 175 17.88 -20.93 -30.54
N VAL A 176 16.93 -21.87 -30.42
CA VAL A 176 16.08 -21.98 -29.23
C VAL A 176 16.90 -22.36 -28.01
N LEU A 177 17.81 -23.34 -28.12
CA LEU A 177 18.71 -23.72 -27.02
C LEU A 177 19.61 -22.56 -26.58
N GLN A 178 20.12 -21.78 -27.53
CA GLN A 178 20.92 -20.60 -27.22
C GLN A 178 20.09 -19.52 -26.50
N SER A 179 18.86 -19.27 -26.95
CA SER A 179 17.96 -18.33 -26.27
C SER A 179 17.63 -18.78 -24.84
N HIS A 180 17.42 -20.08 -24.61
CA HIS A 180 17.21 -20.61 -23.27
C HIS A 180 18.46 -20.47 -22.40
N PHE A 181 19.65 -20.72 -22.95
CA PHE A 181 20.90 -20.51 -22.22
C PHE A 181 21.04 -19.04 -21.80
N GLU A 182 20.82 -18.10 -22.72
CA GLU A 182 20.84 -16.66 -22.43
C GLU A 182 19.82 -16.29 -21.34
N GLN A 183 18.58 -16.78 -21.43
CA GLN A 183 17.56 -16.56 -20.40
C GLN A 183 17.98 -17.10 -19.03
N THR A 184 18.54 -18.32 -18.96
CA THR A 184 19.00 -18.89 -17.69
C THR A 184 20.17 -18.10 -17.09
N THR A 185 21.07 -17.58 -17.93
CA THR A 185 22.17 -16.75 -17.46
C THR A 185 21.70 -15.40 -16.91
N LEU A 186 20.70 -14.77 -17.55
CA LEU A 186 20.08 -13.55 -17.05
C LEU A 186 19.32 -13.80 -15.74
N ALA A 187 18.53 -14.88 -15.67
CA ALA A 187 17.84 -15.27 -14.44
C ALA A 187 18.84 -15.47 -13.28
N ARG A 188 19.98 -16.12 -13.54
CA ARG A 188 21.06 -16.29 -12.56
C ARG A 188 21.62 -14.93 -12.10
N GLN A 189 21.88 -14.00 -13.02
CA GLN A 189 22.39 -12.66 -12.67
C GLN A 189 21.38 -11.88 -11.81
N ILE A 190 20.09 -11.99 -12.13
CA ILE A 190 19.01 -11.37 -11.34
C ILE A 190 19.00 -11.95 -9.93
N HIS A 191 19.03 -13.28 -9.78
CA HIS A 191 19.06 -13.92 -8.47
C HIS A 191 20.30 -13.56 -7.65
N GLU A 192 21.46 -13.43 -8.30
CA GLU A 192 22.69 -12.96 -7.65
C GLU A 192 22.56 -11.51 -7.17
N ALA A 193 22.00 -10.61 -7.98
CA ALA A 193 21.74 -9.23 -7.58
C ALA A 193 20.74 -9.15 -6.42
N TYR A 194 19.66 -9.95 -6.44
CA TYR A 194 18.71 -10.04 -5.33
C TYR A 194 19.37 -10.54 -4.05
N ARG A 195 20.24 -11.55 -4.15
CA ARG A 195 21.00 -12.05 -3.00
C ARG A 195 21.85 -10.94 -2.39
N GLN A 196 22.60 -10.21 -3.22
CA GLN A 196 23.45 -9.09 -2.76
C GLN A 196 22.62 -7.97 -2.12
N MET A 197 21.47 -7.64 -2.71
CA MET A 197 20.56 -6.63 -2.16
C MET A 197 20.03 -7.04 -0.78
N ILE A 198 19.58 -8.29 -0.63
CA ILE A 198 19.07 -8.81 0.65
C ILE A 198 20.18 -8.81 1.69
N GLU A 199 21.39 -9.24 1.35
CA GLU A 199 22.54 -9.25 2.25
C GLU A 199 22.89 -7.83 2.74
N ILE A 200 22.95 -6.86 1.82
CA ILE A 200 23.19 -5.46 2.17
C ILE A 200 22.06 -4.92 3.06
N SER A 201 20.80 -5.23 2.74
CA SER A 201 19.65 -4.81 3.54
C SER A 201 19.70 -5.38 4.95
N ILE A 202 20.02 -6.66 5.12
CA ILE A 202 20.19 -7.30 6.43
C ILE A 202 21.32 -6.62 7.18
N ARG A 203 22.47 -6.41 6.55
CA ARG A 203 23.62 -5.76 7.19
C ARG A 203 23.31 -4.33 7.65
N ILE A 204 22.57 -3.56 6.84
CA ILE A 204 22.09 -2.22 7.24
C ILE A 204 21.14 -2.34 8.42
N LEU A 205 20.20 -3.28 8.39
CA LEU A 205 19.26 -3.49 9.49
C LEU A 205 20.00 -3.83 10.80
N GLU A 206 20.95 -4.76 10.74
CA GLU A 206 21.81 -5.11 11.86
C GLU A 206 22.63 -3.91 12.33
N GLN A 207 23.18 -3.10 11.42
CA GLN A 207 23.95 -1.92 11.79
C GLN A 207 23.08 -0.81 12.42
N VAL A 208 21.83 -0.66 11.99
CA VAL A 208 20.91 0.36 12.51
C VAL A 208 20.32 -0.09 13.85
N ILE A 209 19.85 -1.34 13.94
CA ILE A 209 19.18 -1.87 15.14
C ILE A 209 20.19 -2.28 16.21
N HIS A 210 21.26 -2.98 15.81
CA HIS A 210 22.25 -3.56 16.72
C HIS A 210 23.63 -2.93 16.61
N GLY A 211 23.86 -2.01 15.66
CA GLY A 211 25.17 -1.45 15.38
C GLY A 211 25.46 -0.09 16.02
N SER A 212 26.35 0.66 15.37
CA SER A 212 26.96 1.88 15.92
C SER A 212 25.95 3.00 16.15
N VAL A 213 24.88 3.09 15.37
CA VAL A 213 23.86 4.17 15.50
C VAL A 213 23.02 3.95 16.76
N ALA A 214 22.51 2.75 16.99
CA ALA A 214 21.82 2.40 18.23
C ALA A 214 22.73 2.58 19.46
N ARG A 215 24.00 2.16 19.38
CA ARG A 215 24.97 2.37 20.47
C ARG A 215 25.29 3.84 20.70
N SER A 216 25.45 4.64 19.65
CA SER A 216 25.72 6.08 19.74
C SER A 216 24.54 6.86 20.33
N THR A 217 23.32 6.56 19.88
CA THR A 217 22.10 7.18 20.43
C THR A 217 21.88 6.81 21.89
N LYS A 218 22.10 5.53 22.26
CA LYS A 218 22.09 5.12 23.67
C LYS A 218 23.15 5.85 24.50
N ALA A 219 24.41 5.87 24.05
CA ALA A 219 25.48 6.58 24.75
C ALA A 219 25.19 8.09 24.91
N LYS A 220 24.57 8.72 23.90
CA LYS A 220 24.12 10.11 23.97
C LYS A 220 22.98 10.31 24.98
N ALA A 221 22.02 9.39 25.03
CA ALA A 221 20.94 9.42 26.01
C ALA A 221 21.49 9.25 27.44
N ASP A 222 22.38 8.28 27.65
CA ASP A 222 23.04 8.04 28.93
C ASP A 222 23.87 9.26 29.36
N TYR A 223 24.62 9.87 28.45
CA TYR A 223 25.35 11.11 28.71
C TYR A 223 24.41 12.26 29.12
N LEU A 224 23.34 12.52 28.37
CA LEU A 224 22.38 13.58 28.72
C LEU A 224 21.69 13.31 30.06
N SER A 225 21.40 12.04 30.38
CA SER A 225 20.86 11.65 31.67
C SER A 225 21.84 11.95 32.81
N THR A 226 23.11 11.59 32.67
CA THR A 226 24.13 11.89 33.70
C THR A 226 24.37 13.39 33.86
N VAL A 227 24.31 14.16 32.76
CA VAL A 227 24.37 15.62 32.80
C VAL A 227 23.18 16.20 33.54
N ALA A 228 21.95 15.72 33.25
CA ALA A 228 20.74 16.17 33.93
C ALA A 228 20.77 15.85 35.43
N GLU A 229 21.21 14.64 35.80
CA GLU A 229 21.37 14.24 37.20
C GLU A 229 22.44 15.09 37.90
N GLY A 230 23.57 15.36 37.23
CA GLY A 230 24.62 16.25 37.72
C GLY A 230 24.12 17.68 37.93
N MET A 231 23.31 18.20 37.00
CA MET A 231 22.67 19.51 37.15
C MET A 231 21.67 19.53 38.30
N SER A 232 20.85 18.49 38.46
CA SER A 232 19.91 18.37 39.58
C SER A 232 20.63 18.40 40.92
N ARG A 233 21.69 17.59 41.08
CA ARG A 233 22.51 17.59 42.29
C ARG A 233 23.20 18.93 42.53
N LYS A 234 23.67 19.60 41.48
CA LYS A 234 24.25 20.94 41.59
C LYS A 234 23.22 21.97 42.07
N LEU A 235 21.98 21.89 41.59
CA LEU A 235 20.88 22.73 42.05
C LEU A 235 20.56 22.46 43.52
N GLU A 236 20.54 21.20 43.95
CA GLU A 236 20.35 20.85 45.38
C GLU A 236 21.44 21.44 46.27
N VAL A 237 22.72 21.34 45.85
CA VAL A 237 23.84 21.96 46.58
C VAL A 237 23.69 23.48 46.65
N GLN A 238 23.35 24.12 45.53
CA GLN A 238 23.13 25.57 45.49
C GLN A 238 21.95 25.98 46.37
N TYR A 239 20.87 25.19 46.39
CA TYR A 239 19.72 25.41 47.25
C TYR A 239 20.11 25.36 48.73
N VAL A 240 20.87 24.34 49.15
CA VAL A 240 21.39 24.23 50.52
C VAL A 240 22.34 25.39 50.86
N GLN A 241 23.19 25.81 49.91
CA GLN A 241 24.09 26.94 50.11
C GLN A 241 23.33 28.26 50.28
N LEU A 242 22.28 28.49 49.48
CA LEU A 242 21.41 29.67 49.61
C LEU A 242 20.63 29.64 50.93
N LEU A 243 20.13 28.48 51.35
CA LEU A 243 19.52 28.33 52.67
C LEU A 243 20.52 28.67 53.78
N ALA A 244 21.77 28.20 53.70
CA ALA A 244 22.80 28.52 54.68
C ALA A 244 23.14 30.02 54.71
N GLN A 245 23.14 30.70 53.55
CA GLN A 245 23.32 32.15 53.48
C GLN A 245 22.13 32.91 54.08
N LEU A 246 20.90 32.48 53.78
CA LEU A 246 19.69 33.06 54.35
C LEU A 246 19.62 32.83 55.87
N ASP A 247 20.10 31.67 56.32
CA ASP A 247 20.12 31.25 57.71
C ASP A 247 21.36 31.76 58.48
N SER A 248 22.19 32.58 57.83
CA SER A 248 23.35 33.19 58.45
C SER A 248 22.97 33.91 59.75
N GLY A 249 23.83 33.81 60.77
CA GLY A 249 23.57 34.46 62.05
C GLY A 249 23.31 35.96 61.90
N ASP A 250 23.94 36.59 60.91
CA ASP A 250 23.79 38.02 60.62
C ASP A 250 22.37 38.40 60.19
N THR A 251 21.71 37.63 59.31
CA THR A 251 20.32 37.92 58.90
C THR A 251 19.36 37.73 60.07
N ARG A 252 19.55 36.67 60.87
CA ARG A 252 18.77 36.44 62.10
C ARG A 252 18.96 37.58 63.11
N ASN A 253 20.19 38.04 63.30
CA ASN A 253 20.50 39.13 64.21
C ASN A 253 19.87 40.45 63.75
N VAL A 254 19.90 40.75 62.43
CA VAL A 254 19.24 41.94 61.87
C VAL A 254 17.72 41.86 62.03
N LEU A 255 17.12 40.69 61.76
CA LEU A 255 15.68 40.48 61.94
C LEU A 255 15.27 40.61 63.42
N GLN A 256 16.07 40.05 64.33
CA GLN A 256 15.84 40.16 65.76
C GLN A 256 15.97 41.61 66.25
N ALA A 257 17.01 42.33 65.84
CA ALA A 257 17.19 43.73 66.17
C ALA A 257 16.02 44.59 65.67
N ARG A 258 15.52 44.31 64.46
CA ARG A 258 14.34 45.00 63.91
C ARG A 258 13.06 44.67 64.70
N LEU A 259 12.89 43.43 65.13
CA LEU A 259 11.77 43.01 65.96
C LEU A 259 11.80 43.70 67.33
N GLU A 260 12.98 43.79 67.94
CA GLU A 260 13.18 44.52 69.19
C GLU A 260 12.84 46.01 69.03
N GLU A 261 13.29 46.63 67.95
CA GLU A 261 12.99 48.02 67.61
C GLU A 261 11.47 48.24 67.42
N LEU A 262 10.80 47.36 66.68
CA LEU A 262 9.34 47.41 66.50
C LEU A 262 8.61 47.22 67.83
N SER A 263 9.11 46.34 68.70
CA SER A 263 8.53 46.13 70.04
C SER A 263 8.68 47.38 70.92
N LYS A 264 9.80 48.10 70.79
CA LYS A 264 10.05 49.37 71.49
C LYS A 264 9.11 50.46 70.97
N HIS A 265 8.98 50.59 69.65
CA HIS A 265 8.02 51.52 69.04
C HIS A 265 6.58 51.20 69.44
N SER A 266 6.19 49.92 69.47
CA SER A 266 4.86 49.50 69.93
C SER A 266 4.61 49.89 71.39
N ARG A 267 5.60 49.67 72.26
CA ARG A 267 5.52 50.10 73.67
C ARG A 267 5.44 51.62 73.80
N GLN A 268 6.22 52.35 73.01
CA GLN A 268 6.20 53.81 73.00
C GLN A 268 4.85 54.36 72.51
N LEU A 269 4.30 53.81 71.42
CA LEU A 269 2.97 54.18 70.94
C LEU A 269 1.88 53.85 71.96
N LYS A 270 1.96 52.70 72.64
CA LYS A 270 1.05 52.37 73.74
C LYS A 270 1.18 53.36 74.91
N GLY A 271 2.40 53.80 75.23
CA GLY A 271 2.65 54.85 76.21
C GLY A 271 2.02 56.17 75.78
N GLN A 272 2.29 56.63 74.57
CA GLN A 272 1.69 57.86 74.02
C GLN A 272 0.16 57.80 73.99
N ILE A 273 -0.43 56.64 73.66
CA ILE A 273 -1.88 56.45 73.72
C ILE A 273 -2.38 56.65 75.16
N ARG A 274 -1.68 56.08 76.15
CA ARG A 274 -2.03 56.24 77.56
C ARG A 274 -1.91 57.70 78.00
N ASP A 275 -0.79 58.35 77.72
CA ASP A 275 -0.56 59.76 78.10
C ASP A 275 -1.62 60.68 77.46
N ARG A 276 -1.96 60.45 76.18
CA ARG A 276 -3.03 61.20 75.51
C ARG A 276 -4.43 60.89 76.05
N GLN A 277 -4.66 59.67 76.54
CA GLN A 277 -5.90 59.33 77.24
C GLN A 277 -5.98 60.04 78.60
N GLU A 278 -4.87 60.10 79.35
CA GLU A 278 -4.78 60.85 80.60
C GLU A 278 -4.98 62.36 80.37
N GLU A 279 -4.34 62.96 79.36
CA GLU A 279 -4.59 64.35 78.96
C GLU A 279 -6.05 64.60 78.58
N LEU A 280 -6.68 63.67 77.85
CA LEU A 280 -8.10 63.76 77.50
C LEU A 280 -8.99 63.68 78.73
N ASP A 281 -8.66 62.82 79.69
CA ASP A 281 -9.42 62.66 80.92
C ASP A 281 -9.21 63.87 81.86
N GLU A 282 -8.02 64.45 81.94
CA GLU A 282 -7.78 65.72 82.61
C GLU A 282 -8.53 66.88 81.93
N TRP A 283 -8.50 66.95 80.60
CA TRP A 283 -9.26 67.94 79.85
C TRP A 283 -10.76 67.78 80.14
N ARG A 284 -11.28 66.55 80.12
CA ARG A 284 -12.65 66.24 80.54
C ARG A 284 -12.89 66.72 81.97
N GLN A 285 -12.02 66.41 82.92
CA GLN A 285 -12.18 66.81 84.32
C GLN A 285 -12.20 68.35 84.49
N ARG A 286 -11.29 69.08 83.83
CA ARG A 286 -11.29 70.56 83.84
C ARG A 286 -12.56 71.15 83.24
N HIS A 287 -13.10 70.52 82.18
CA HIS A 287 -14.32 70.97 81.51
C HIS A 287 -15.61 70.35 82.09
N THR A 288 -15.51 69.46 83.09
CA THR A 288 -16.64 68.96 83.90
C THR A 288 -16.98 69.87 85.09
N SER A 289 -16.22 70.93 85.33
CA SER A 289 -16.70 72.03 86.18
C SER A 289 -17.91 72.67 85.50
N ASN A 290 -19.05 72.67 86.20
CA ASN A 290 -20.38 73.10 85.76
C ASN A 290 -20.47 74.44 85.00
N ALA A 291 -19.40 75.23 84.93
CA ALA A 291 -19.27 76.45 84.13
C ALA A 291 -19.43 76.20 82.62
N ALA A 292 -18.82 75.16 82.04
CA ALA A 292 -18.90 74.92 80.59
C ALA A 292 -20.30 74.48 80.13
N ALA A 293 -21.01 73.71 80.96
CA ALA A 293 -22.41 73.33 80.73
C ALA A 293 -23.38 74.51 80.93
N GLN A 294 -23.09 75.40 81.89
CA GLN A 294 -23.86 76.62 82.12
C GLN A 294 -23.66 77.67 81.01
N GLU A 295 -22.44 77.84 80.49
CA GLU A 295 -22.15 78.73 79.35
C GLU A 295 -22.81 78.23 78.06
N TYR A 296 -22.81 76.91 77.80
CA TYR A 296 -23.56 76.35 76.68
C TYR A 296 -25.07 76.57 76.84
N ALA A 297 -25.62 76.35 78.04
CA ALA A 297 -27.04 76.54 78.31
C ALA A 297 -27.48 78.02 78.27
N SER A 298 -26.63 78.96 78.69
CA SER A 298 -26.91 80.40 78.61
C SER A 298 -26.92 80.88 77.16
N VAL A 299 -25.93 80.48 76.35
CA VAL A 299 -25.88 80.78 74.92
C VAL A 299 -27.08 80.18 74.18
N LEU A 300 -27.52 78.97 74.55
CA LEU A 300 -28.73 78.36 73.97
C LEU A 300 -30.01 79.14 74.31
N LYS A 301 -30.13 79.65 75.55
CA LYS A 301 -31.25 80.51 75.96
C LYS A 301 -31.23 81.86 75.26
N GLU A 302 -30.06 82.49 75.14
CA GLU A 302 -29.87 83.76 74.44
C GLU A 302 -30.27 83.64 72.95
N THR A 303 -29.83 82.57 72.29
CA THR A 303 -30.17 82.31 70.89
C THR A 303 -31.65 81.99 70.69
N GLN A 304 -32.30 81.26 71.60
CA GLN A 304 -33.75 81.05 71.57
C GLN A 304 -34.54 82.34 71.82
N ARG A 305 -34.07 83.23 72.72
CA ARG A 305 -34.67 84.55 72.95
C ARG A 305 -34.57 85.46 71.72
N MET A 306 -33.40 85.51 71.09
CA MET A 306 -33.23 86.27 69.85
C MET A 306 -34.13 85.71 68.75
N ARG A 307 -34.29 84.38 68.68
CA ARG A 307 -35.18 83.74 67.71
C ARG A 307 -36.65 84.12 67.93
N SER A 308 -37.12 84.10 69.18
CA SER A 308 -38.51 84.50 69.49
C SER A 308 -38.75 86.00 69.34
N GLN A 309 -37.76 86.86 69.65
CA GLN A 309 -37.84 88.29 69.35
C GLN A 309 -37.88 88.56 67.84
N MET A 310 -37.10 87.81 67.05
CA MET A 310 -37.19 87.89 65.58
C MET A 310 -38.55 87.42 65.06
N GLU A 311 -39.13 86.36 65.65
CA GLU A 311 -40.47 85.86 65.26
C GLU A 311 -41.61 86.82 65.66
N LEU A 312 -41.52 87.50 66.83
CA LEU A 312 -42.49 88.55 67.23
C LEU A 312 -42.33 89.87 66.47
N SER A 313 -41.13 90.19 65.97
CA SER A 313 -40.91 91.36 65.09
C SER A 313 -41.38 91.15 63.64
N ARG A 314 -41.88 89.95 63.32
CA ARG A 314 -42.32 89.53 61.99
C ARG A 314 -43.84 89.29 61.85
N SER A 315 -44.64 89.54 62.91
CA SER A 315 -46.12 89.58 62.89
C SER A 315 -46.62 90.97 63.24
#